data_AF-V8I6B4-F1
#
_entry.id   AF-V8I6B4-F1
#
_cell.length_a   1.000
_cell.length_b   1.000
_cell.length_c   1.000
_cell.angle_alpha   90.00
_cell.angle_beta   90.00
_cell.angle_gamma   90.00
#
_symmetry.space_group_name_H-M   'P 1'
#
loop_
_entity.id
_entity.type
_entity.pdbx_description
1 polymer ?
#
loop_
_entity_poly.entity_id
_entity_poly.type
_entity_poly.pdbx_seq_one_letter_code
_entity_poly.pdbx_strand_id
1 'polypeptide(L)'
;MEASVPVFGNCCLDLPADSDGVSEDNVSADVDASVDSDSEAGVFIEVLVLVEIDVLTPVEVDVLVDADVDATALVLADVEATALVLADVEATALVLADVEATALVLADVEATALVLADVEATALVLADVEATALVLADVEATALVDADVEATALVLADVDATALVLADVEATALVDADVEATALVDAEVDATALVLAEVEATALVDADVDATALVLADVEATALVLADVDATALVLADVDATALVLAEVDATALVLAEVDATALVLAEVDATALVLAEVDATALVLAEVEATALVLAEVEATALVLAEVDATALVLAEVDATALVDADVDATALVLAEVEATALVLAEVDATALVLAEVDATALVLADVDATALVEAEVEATALVDAEVDATALVDAEVEATALVLAEVEA
;
A
#
# COMPACT_ATOMS: atom_id res chain seq x y z
N MET A 1 14.56 -43.90 25.61
CA MET A 1 15.64 -43.32 24.79
C MET A 1 15.23 -41.89 24.39
N GLU A 2 15.26 -40.81 25.18
CA GLU A 2 15.93 -40.45 26.48
C GLU A 2 17.46 -40.18 26.43
N ALA A 3 17.90 -38.90 26.55
CA ALA A 3 18.95 -38.35 27.49
C ALA A 3 19.50 -36.90 27.13
N SER A 4 20.30 -36.23 28.01
CA SER A 4 20.63 -34.75 28.08
C SER A 4 22.18 -34.33 28.27
N VAL A 5 22.64 -33.11 28.76
CA VAL A 5 24.00 -32.43 28.50
C VAL A 5 24.84 -31.63 29.64
N PRO A 6 26.13 -31.12 29.46
CA PRO A 6 27.09 -30.48 30.47
C PRO A 6 28.07 -29.25 30.07
N VAL A 7 29.11 -28.78 30.88
CA VAL A 7 30.30 -27.85 30.50
C VAL A 7 31.09 -26.97 31.61
N PHE A 8 32.05 -26.04 31.22
CA PHE A 8 32.78 -24.84 31.88
C PHE A 8 34.19 -24.81 32.66
N GLY A 9 35.06 -23.74 32.51
CA GLY A 9 36.08 -23.15 33.52
C GLY A 9 37.59 -22.72 33.14
N ASN A 10 38.23 -21.60 33.67
CA ASN A 10 39.72 -21.19 33.54
C ASN A 10 40.31 -19.99 34.45
N CYS A 11 41.66 -19.62 34.47
CA CYS A 11 42.35 -18.37 35.02
C CYS A 11 43.79 -17.98 34.45
N CYS A 12 43.95 -16.81 33.80
CA CYS A 12 45.21 -16.08 33.40
C CYS A 12 46.33 -16.87 32.63
N LEU A 13 47.50 -16.25 32.38
CA LEU A 13 48.67 -16.79 31.63
C LEU A 13 50.01 -16.16 32.10
N ASP A 14 51.16 -16.79 31.82
CA ASP A 14 52.53 -16.22 32.00
C ASP A 14 53.62 -16.80 31.04
N LEU A 15 54.69 -16.02 30.80
CA LEU A 15 55.91 -16.39 30.03
C LEU A 15 56.26 -15.35 28.92
N PRO A 16 57.11 -15.66 27.90
CA PRO A 16 57.95 -16.86 27.71
C PRO A 16 59.49 -16.60 27.85
N ALA A 17 60.03 -15.58 27.16
CA ALA A 17 61.44 -15.15 27.09
C ALA A 17 62.50 -16.07 26.41
N ASP A 18 63.65 -15.49 26.08
CA ASP A 18 64.89 -16.03 25.47
C ASP A 18 65.60 -14.88 24.70
N SER A 19 66.45 -15.03 23.66
CA SER A 19 67.19 -16.17 23.11
C SER A 19 68.20 -15.70 22.03
N ASP A 20 69.52 -15.75 22.34
CA ASP A 20 70.67 -15.47 21.44
C ASP A 20 70.71 -14.08 20.74
N GLY A 21 71.61 -13.84 19.77
CA GLY A 21 71.82 -12.51 19.16
C GLY A 21 72.65 -12.44 17.86
N VAL A 22 73.00 -11.21 17.45
CA VAL A 22 73.67 -10.83 16.17
C VAL A 22 74.73 -9.72 16.42
N SER A 23 75.70 -9.51 15.52
CA SER A 23 76.84 -8.61 15.73
C SER A 23 77.48 -8.04 14.44
N GLU A 24 78.45 -7.13 14.62
CA GLU A 24 79.26 -6.39 13.61
C GLU A 24 78.57 -5.14 13.00
N ASP A 25 79.31 -4.38 12.18
CA ASP A 25 79.15 -2.92 12.03
C ASP A 25 77.91 -2.44 11.23
N ASN A 26 77.42 -1.23 11.54
CA ASN A 26 76.39 -0.50 10.78
C ASN A 26 75.68 0.55 11.67
N VAL A 27 74.47 0.98 11.27
CA VAL A 27 73.67 2.07 11.89
C VAL A 27 74.08 3.47 11.34
N SER A 28 73.56 4.64 11.75
CA SER A 28 72.43 5.02 12.63
C SER A 28 72.66 6.39 13.32
N ALA A 29 71.76 6.75 14.25
CA ALA A 29 71.62 8.05 14.94
C ALA A 29 70.80 7.84 16.25
N ASP A 30 70.60 8.77 17.18
CA ASP A 30 71.06 10.17 17.32
C ASP A 30 70.05 11.07 18.11
N VAL A 31 68.88 10.57 18.52
CA VAL A 31 68.12 11.07 19.70
C VAL A 31 66.57 11.05 19.58
N ASP A 32 65.89 11.84 20.42
CA ASP A 32 64.50 11.61 20.91
C ASP A 32 63.61 12.87 21.01
N ALA A 33 62.28 12.69 21.08
CA ALA A 33 61.25 13.74 21.24
C ALA A 33 59.88 13.20 21.74
N SER A 34 58.99 14.08 22.23
CA SER A 34 57.54 13.85 22.48
C SER A 34 56.80 15.19 22.68
N VAL A 35 55.44 15.23 22.67
CA VAL A 35 54.62 16.48 22.67
C VAL A 35 53.31 16.36 23.50
N ASP A 36 52.83 17.50 24.00
CA ASP A 36 51.53 17.75 24.67
C ASP A 36 50.29 17.63 23.75
N SER A 37 49.09 17.76 24.31
CA SER A 37 47.77 17.62 23.67
C SER A 37 47.14 18.96 23.26
N ASP A 38 46.64 19.07 22.01
CA ASP A 38 45.67 20.06 21.50
C ASP A 38 45.20 19.62 20.09
N SER A 39 44.11 18.84 19.97
CA SER A 39 43.48 18.44 18.68
C SER A 39 42.19 17.63 18.91
N GLU A 40 41.02 18.21 18.61
CA GLU A 40 39.73 17.56 18.83
C GLU A 40 38.83 17.61 17.57
N ALA A 41 38.34 16.44 17.13
CA ALA A 41 37.42 16.25 16.00
C ALA A 41 37.84 15.03 15.12
N GLY A 42 36.91 14.45 14.35
CA GLY A 42 37.11 13.30 13.45
C GLY A 42 37.15 11.92 14.12
N VAL A 43 36.52 10.92 13.48
CA VAL A 43 36.38 9.53 13.98
C VAL A 43 36.91 8.46 13.00
N PHE A 44 37.17 8.88 11.75
CA PHE A 44 37.22 8.06 10.52
C PHE A 44 38.17 6.85 10.49
N ILE A 45 37.80 5.88 9.64
CA ILE A 45 38.41 4.54 9.41
C ILE A 45 39.94 4.52 9.17
N GLU A 46 40.63 3.39 9.39
CA GLU A 46 42.09 3.25 9.18
C GLU A 46 42.52 3.08 7.69
N VAL A 47 41.69 3.49 6.72
CA VAL A 47 42.18 3.83 5.36
C VAL A 47 41.39 3.27 4.17
N LEU A 48 40.05 3.34 4.15
CA LEU A 48 39.34 3.96 3.01
C LEU A 48 38.25 4.88 3.56
N VAL A 49 38.62 6.16 3.66
CA VAL A 49 37.77 7.32 3.96
C VAL A 49 37.74 8.12 2.67
N LEU A 50 36.55 8.57 2.25
CA LEU A 50 36.33 8.94 0.84
C LEU A 50 36.46 10.45 0.54
N VAL A 51 36.23 10.84 -0.72
CA VAL A 51 36.64 12.15 -1.26
C VAL A 51 35.48 13.14 -1.32
N GLU A 52 35.46 14.05 -0.35
CA GLU A 52 34.82 15.36 -0.39
C GLU A 52 35.17 16.11 -1.72
N ILE A 53 34.41 16.01 -2.82
CA ILE A 53 34.13 17.21 -3.65
C ILE A 53 35.25 18.03 -4.39
N ASP A 54 36.31 17.67 -5.14
CA ASP A 54 37.11 16.54 -5.66
C ASP A 54 36.55 15.27 -6.35
N VAL A 55 35.99 14.27 -5.63
CA VAL A 55 35.49 12.96 -6.17
C VAL A 55 36.54 11.84 -6.47
N LEU A 56 36.05 10.68 -6.93
CA LEU A 56 36.54 9.32 -6.60
C LEU A 56 37.02 8.42 -7.78
N THR A 57 37.17 7.12 -7.53
CA THR A 57 37.51 6.00 -8.45
C THR A 57 36.88 4.68 -7.96
N PRO A 58 36.66 3.65 -8.81
CA PRO A 58 36.09 2.34 -8.43
C PRO A 58 36.70 1.69 -7.19
N VAL A 59 35.85 1.02 -6.39
CA VAL A 59 36.21 0.46 -5.07
C VAL A 59 35.72 -0.99 -4.90
N GLU A 60 36.68 -1.93 -4.84
CA GLU A 60 36.46 -3.32 -4.41
C GLU A 60 36.89 -3.46 -2.93
N VAL A 61 35.98 -3.74 -1.97
CA VAL A 61 36.34 -3.97 -0.55
C VAL A 61 35.46 -5.00 0.16
N ASP A 62 35.96 -5.60 1.24
CA ASP A 62 35.10 -6.39 2.15
C ASP A 62 34.04 -5.47 2.82
N VAL A 63 34.46 -4.32 3.39
CA VAL A 63 33.58 -3.42 4.14
C VAL A 63 34.00 -1.97 3.92
N LEU A 64 33.02 -1.11 3.59
CA LEU A 64 33.13 0.35 3.59
C LEU A 64 32.25 0.92 4.71
N VAL A 65 32.79 1.82 5.53
CA VAL A 65 32.05 2.59 6.54
C VAL A 65 32.60 4.01 6.56
N ASP A 66 31.81 4.96 6.08
CA ASP A 66 32.02 6.40 6.35
C ASP A 66 30.99 6.85 7.40
N ALA A 67 31.43 7.75 8.29
CA ALA A 67 30.63 8.31 9.37
C ALA A 67 31.11 9.74 9.68
N ASP A 68 30.23 10.60 10.20
CA ASP A 68 30.46 12.04 10.43
C ASP A 68 30.84 12.80 9.11
N VAL A 69 29.99 12.76 8.06
CA VAL A 69 30.33 13.32 6.73
C VAL A 69 29.56 14.62 6.42
N ASP A 70 30.28 15.75 6.39
CA ASP A 70 29.82 17.08 5.89
C ASP A 70 30.37 17.28 4.46
N ALA A 71 29.49 17.35 3.45
CA ALA A 71 29.92 17.52 2.06
C ALA A 71 28.95 18.35 1.19
N THR A 72 29.47 19.33 0.44
CA THR A 72 28.66 20.02 -0.60
C THR A 72 28.16 19.06 -1.69
N ALA A 73 28.90 17.98 -1.97
CA ALA A 73 28.38 16.79 -2.63
C ALA A 73 29.23 15.58 -2.26
N LEU A 74 28.61 14.41 -2.14
CA LEU A 74 29.26 13.11 -2.03
C LEU A 74 28.77 12.23 -3.18
N VAL A 75 29.70 11.56 -3.87
CA VAL A 75 29.38 10.67 -5.00
C VAL A 75 30.18 9.38 -4.86
N LEU A 76 29.45 8.29 -4.68
CA LEU A 76 29.90 6.90 -4.74
C LEU A 76 29.53 6.35 -6.12
N ALA A 77 30.50 5.76 -6.82
CA ALA A 77 30.33 5.19 -8.15
C ALA A 77 31.28 4.01 -8.35
N ASP A 78 30.83 2.98 -9.08
CA ASP A 78 31.54 1.71 -9.30
C ASP A 78 31.99 1.03 -7.97
N VAL A 79 31.06 0.59 -7.11
CA VAL A 79 31.36 0.08 -5.75
C VAL A 79 30.91 -1.39 -5.55
N GLU A 80 31.87 -2.27 -5.23
CA GLU A 80 31.65 -3.69 -4.89
C GLU A 80 31.86 -3.92 -3.38
N ALA A 81 30.76 -3.83 -2.62
CA ALA A 81 30.55 -4.08 -1.18
C ALA A 81 30.37 -5.56 -0.76
N THR A 82 30.93 -6.04 0.36
CA THR A 82 30.15 -6.99 1.21
C THR A 82 29.25 -6.24 2.18
N ALA A 83 29.71 -5.12 2.75
CA ALA A 83 28.85 -4.17 3.44
C ALA A 83 29.29 -2.73 3.16
N LEU A 84 28.33 -1.86 2.84
CA LEU A 84 28.49 -0.42 2.69
C LEU A 84 27.57 0.25 3.72
N VAL A 85 28.15 1.02 4.65
CA VAL A 85 27.39 1.81 5.63
C VAL A 85 27.77 3.27 5.51
N LEU A 86 26.77 4.13 5.37
CA LEU A 86 26.88 5.58 5.56
C LEU A 86 26.06 5.95 6.80
N ALA A 87 26.66 6.71 7.72
CA ALA A 87 26.01 7.18 8.94
C ALA A 87 26.36 8.66 9.18
N ASP A 88 25.45 9.42 9.80
CA ASP A 88 25.67 10.84 10.16
C ASP A 88 26.14 11.68 8.93
N VAL A 89 25.31 11.79 7.88
CA VAL A 89 25.69 12.45 6.60
C VAL A 89 24.87 13.72 6.33
N GLU A 90 25.53 14.88 6.30
CA GLU A 90 24.96 16.17 5.89
C GLU A 90 25.45 16.52 4.46
N ALA A 91 24.55 16.54 3.46
CA ALA A 91 24.94 16.78 2.07
C ALA A 91 23.99 17.66 1.25
N THR A 92 24.52 18.55 0.41
CA THR A 92 23.67 19.23 -0.60
C THR A 92 23.31 18.32 -1.78
N ALA A 93 24.11 17.27 -2.03
CA ALA A 93 23.77 16.19 -2.95
C ALA A 93 24.54 14.92 -2.57
N LEU A 94 23.83 13.81 -2.34
CA LEU A 94 24.39 12.48 -2.17
C LEU A 94 23.95 11.60 -3.34
N VAL A 95 24.90 10.98 -4.02
CA VAL A 95 24.63 10.08 -5.15
C VAL A 95 25.38 8.77 -4.96
N LEU A 96 24.65 7.65 -4.98
CA LEU A 96 25.17 6.30 -5.10
C LEU A 96 24.76 5.80 -6.50
N ALA A 97 25.73 5.35 -7.29
CA ALA A 97 25.52 4.81 -8.64
C ALA A 97 26.37 3.56 -8.86
N ASP A 98 25.89 2.57 -9.60
CA ASP A 98 26.61 1.32 -9.90
C ASP A 98 27.13 0.64 -8.60
N VAL A 99 26.22 0.22 -7.70
CA VAL A 99 26.55 -0.34 -6.36
C VAL A 99 26.06 -1.78 -6.20
N GLU A 100 27.00 -2.72 -6.05
CA GLU A 100 26.73 -4.12 -5.69
C GLU A 100 27.09 -4.34 -4.20
N ALA A 101 26.14 -4.75 -3.35
CA ALA A 101 26.40 -4.92 -1.91
C ALA A 101 25.61 -6.06 -1.24
N THR A 102 26.25 -6.91 -0.42
CA THR A 102 25.47 -7.88 0.40
C THR A 102 24.64 -7.17 1.48
N ALA A 103 25.06 -5.98 1.94
CA ALA A 103 24.23 -5.07 2.73
C ALA A 103 24.59 -3.61 2.42
N LEU A 104 23.59 -2.80 2.09
CA LEU A 104 23.67 -1.34 2.00
C LEU A 104 22.84 -0.74 3.13
N VAL A 105 23.42 0.19 3.89
CA VAL A 105 22.72 0.94 4.95
C VAL A 105 23.06 2.41 4.81
N LEU A 106 22.04 3.26 4.75
CA LEU A 106 22.13 4.69 5.02
C LEU A 106 21.33 4.98 6.29
N ALA A 107 21.95 5.67 7.24
CA ALA A 107 21.34 6.05 8.52
C ALA A 107 21.68 7.50 8.86
N ASP A 108 20.76 8.25 9.48
CA ASP A 108 20.94 9.65 9.89
C ASP A 108 21.45 10.54 8.72
N VAL A 109 20.63 10.70 7.66
CA VAL A 109 21.02 11.40 6.41
C VAL A 109 20.16 12.64 6.12
N GLU A 110 20.76 13.83 6.15
CA GLU A 110 20.14 15.10 5.74
C GLU A 110 20.63 15.50 4.33
N ALA A 111 19.74 15.50 3.33
CA ALA A 111 20.09 15.73 1.93
C ALA A 111 19.18 16.74 1.19
N THR A 112 19.76 17.71 0.47
CA THR A 112 18.94 18.48 -0.51
C THR A 112 18.57 17.66 -1.75
N ALA A 113 19.36 16.62 -2.07
CA ALA A 113 19.01 15.59 -3.04
C ALA A 113 19.76 14.30 -2.70
N LEU A 114 19.04 13.18 -2.57
CA LEU A 114 19.59 11.84 -2.44
C LEU A 114 19.14 11.02 -3.66
N VAL A 115 20.10 10.39 -4.34
CA VAL A 115 19.85 9.52 -5.49
C VAL A 115 20.61 8.21 -5.30
N LEU A 116 19.86 7.11 -5.33
CA LEU A 116 20.38 5.75 -5.52
C LEU A 116 19.98 5.31 -6.94
N ALA A 117 20.94 4.85 -7.73
CA ALA A 117 20.74 4.39 -9.10
C ALA A 117 21.59 3.14 -9.38
N ASP A 118 21.06 2.17 -10.13
CA ASP A 118 21.76 0.92 -10.48
C ASP A 118 22.31 0.20 -9.22
N VAL A 119 21.42 -0.25 -8.31
CA VAL A 119 21.77 -0.82 -6.99
C VAL A 119 21.30 -2.27 -6.84
N GLU A 120 22.23 -3.22 -6.70
CA GLU A 120 21.95 -4.64 -6.40
C GLU A 120 22.30 -4.95 -4.93
N ALA A 121 21.30 -5.35 -4.12
CA ALA A 121 21.49 -5.61 -2.70
C ALA A 121 20.79 -6.86 -2.13
N THR A 122 21.45 -7.62 -1.24
CA THR A 122 20.73 -8.64 -0.43
C THR A 122 19.93 -8.02 0.71
N ALA A 123 20.33 -6.83 1.19
CA ALA A 123 19.54 -6.01 2.08
C ALA A 123 19.89 -4.53 1.84
N LEU A 124 18.89 -3.71 1.57
CA LEU A 124 18.96 -2.26 1.51
C LEU A 124 18.16 -1.70 2.69
N VAL A 125 18.75 -0.76 3.43
CA VAL A 125 18.06 -0.04 4.51
C VAL A 125 18.32 1.45 4.40
N LEU A 126 17.25 2.24 4.33
CA LEU A 126 17.25 3.66 4.62
C LEU A 126 16.61 3.86 6.00
N ALA A 127 17.24 4.63 6.88
CA ALA A 127 16.74 4.95 8.22
C ALA A 127 17.04 6.40 8.58
N ASP A 128 16.09 7.12 9.17
CA ASP A 128 16.23 8.51 9.61
C ASP A 128 16.75 9.42 8.45
N VAL A 129 15.94 9.57 7.37
CA VAL A 129 16.34 10.27 6.13
C VAL A 129 15.47 11.49 5.84
N GLU A 130 16.04 12.70 5.91
CA GLU A 130 15.38 13.96 5.51
C GLU A 130 15.87 14.40 4.12
N ALA A 131 14.96 14.49 3.13
CA ALA A 131 15.30 14.81 1.73
C ALA A 131 14.40 15.86 1.07
N THR A 132 14.97 16.88 0.40
CA THR A 132 14.16 17.72 -0.52
C THR A 132 13.80 16.97 -1.81
N ALA A 133 14.58 15.96 -2.19
CA ALA A 133 14.24 14.99 -3.22
C ALA A 133 14.98 13.68 -2.95
N LEU A 134 14.25 12.57 -2.83
CA LEU A 134 14.76 11.21 -2.75
C LEU A 134 14.33 10.45 -4.01
N VAL A 135 15.29 9.80 -4.67
CA VAL A 135 15.05 8.95 -5.84
C VAL A 135 15.80 7.64 -5.68
N LEU A 136 15.08 6.53 -5.75
CA LEU A 136 15.62 5.19 -5.99
C LEU A 136 15.23 4.80 -7.41
N ALA A 137 16.19 4.38 -8.22
CA ALA A 137 15.98 3.96 -9.60
C ALA A 137 16.81 2.71 -9.92
N ASP A 138 16.25 1.75 -10.66
CA ASP A 138 16.93 0.50 -11.05
C ASP A 138 17.50 -0.24 -9.81
N VAL A 139 16.63 -0.71 -8.89
CA VAL A 139 17.01 -1.30 -7.59
C VAL A 139 16.53 -2.76 -7.45
N GLU A 140 17.45 -3.72 -7.37
CA GLU A 140 17.15 -5.14 -7.09
C GLU A 140 17.50 -5.50 -5.63
N ALA A 141 16.50 -5.91 -4.83
CA ALA A 141 16.63 -6.17 -3.40
C ALA A 141 16.01 -7.50 -2.93
N THR A 142 16.72 -8.28 -2.11
CA THR A 142 16.06 -9.38 -1.36
C THR A 142 15.25 -8.85 -0.17
N ALA A 143 15.63 -7.69 0.37
CA ALA A 143 14.83 -6.91 1.32
C ALA A 143 15.20 -5.44 1.18
N LEU A 144 14.20 -4.59 0.98
CA LEU A 144 14.29 -3.13 1.06
C LEU A 144 13.45 -2.70 2.27
N VAL A 145 14.03 -1.85 3.13
CA VAL A 145 13.34 -1.27 4.28
C VAL A 145 13.70 0.20 4.37
N ASP A 146 12.71 1.05 4.15
CA ASP A 146 12.82 2.49 4.32
C ASP A 146 11.98 2.86 5.56
N ALA A 147 12.62 3.49 6.54
CA ALA A 147 12.02 3.80 7.85
C ALA A 147 12.35 5.24 8.28
N ASP A 148 11.38 5.97 8.83
CA ASP A 148 11.52 7.36 9.27
C ASP A 148 12.04 8.25 8.10
N VAL A 149 11.24 8.41 7.04
CA VAL A 149 11.64 9.11 5.79
C VAL A 149 10.78 10.36 5.53
N GLU A 150 11.38 11.55 5.65
CA GLU A 150 10.73 12.84 5.36
C GLU A 150 11.15 13.37 3.97
N ALA A 151 10.23 13.52 3.02
CA ALA A 151 10.51 13.94 1.65
C ALA A 151 9.63 15.09 1.10
N THR A 152 10.22 16.05 0.37
CA THR A 152 9.39 16.94 -0.49
C THR A 152 9.00 16.27 -1.81
N ALA A 153 9.80 15.29 -2.27
CA ALA A 153 9.44 14.38 -3.35
C ALA A 153 10.20 13.07 -3.15
N LEU A 154 9.47 11.96 -3.01
CA LEU A 154 9.99 10.60 -3.03
C LEU A 154 9.58 9.95 -4.37
N VAL A 155 10.52 9.25 -5.00
CA VAL A 155 10.27 8.45 -6.19
C VAL A 155 10.96 7.11 -6.06
N LEU A 156 10.20 6.02 -6.14
CA LEU A 156 10.69 4.68 -6.43
C LEU A 156 10.39 4.37 -7.90
N ALA A 157 11.38 3.90 -8.66
CA ALA A 157 11.23 3.55 -10.08
C ALA A 157 12.04 2.30 -10.42
N ASP A 158 11.45 1.35 -11.15
CA ASP A 158 12.10 0.09 -11.55
C ASP A 158 12.68 -0.65 -10.31
N VAL A 159 11.80 -1.09 -9.38
CA VAL A 159 12.19 -1.69 -8.07
C VAL A 159 11.72 -3.14 -7.92
N ASP A 160 12.68 -4.08 -7.91
CA ASP A 160 12.44 -5.52 -7.74
C ASP A 160 12.73 -5.95 -6.28
N ALA A 161 11.71 -6.41 -5.54
CA ALA A 161 11.83 -6.74 -4.12
C ALA A 161 11.26 -8.12 -3.72
N THR A 162 12.00 -8.94 -2.95
CA THR A 162 11.36 -10.08 -2.24
C THR A 162 10.57 -9.62 -1.00
N ALA A 163 10.94 -8.48 -0.42
CA ALA A 163 10.14 -7.76 0.56
C ALA A 163 10.50 -6.27 0.48
N LEU A 164 9.51 -5.42 0.19
CA LEU A 164 9.55 -3.97 0.34
C LEU A 164 8.80 -3.61 1.63
N VAL A 165 9.34 -2.71 2.43
CA VAL A 165 8.66 -2.15 3.61
C VAL A 165 8.92 -0.65 3.66
N LEU A 166 7.86 0.15 3.60
CA LEU A 166 7.89 1.57 3.88
C LEU A 166 7.24 1.79 5.25
N ALA A 167 7.92 2.50 6.15
CA ALA A 167 7.42 2.79 7.49
C ALA A 167 7.71 4.24 7.87
N ASP A 168 6.71 4.92 8.44
CA ASP A 168 6.82 6.29 8.93
C ASP A 168 7.32 7.25 7.81
N VAL A 169 6.56 7.33 6.70
CA VAL A 169 6.93 8.12 5.49
C VAL A 169 6.04 9.36 5.33
N GLU A 170 6.64 10.55 5.36
CA GLU A 170 5.96 11.84 5.10
C GLU A 170 6.41 12.42 3.74
N ALA A 171 5.49 12.60 2.77
CA ALA A 171 5.84 13.02 1.41
C ALA A 171 4.91 14.11 0.80
N THR A 172 5.47 15.26 0.35
CA THR A 172 4.63 16.20 -0.45
C THR A 172 4.23 15.63 -1.83
N ALA A 173 5.01 14.68 -2.35
CA ALA A 173 4.63 13.80 -3.44
C ALA A 173 5.41 12.48 -3.32
N LEU A 174 4.71 11.35 -3.36
CA LEU A 174 5.26 10.01 -3.42
C LEU A 174 4.81 9.40 -4.75
N VAL A 175 5.74 8.87 -5.54
CA VAL A 175 5.46 8.21 -6.82
C VAL A 175 6.25 6.92 -6.92
N ASP A 176 5.55 5.80 -6.89
CA ASP A 176 6.10 4.47 -7.08
C ASP A 176 5.64 3.96 -8.43
N ALA A 177 6.61 3.58 -9.27
CA ALA A 177 6.40 3.14 -10.64
C ALA A 177 7.23 1.89 -10.94
N ASP A 178 6.64 0.91 -11.62
CA ASP A 178 7.30 -0.33 -12.03
C ASP A 178 7.90 -1.10 -10.82
N VAL A 179 7.04 -1.62 -9.94
CA VAL A 179 7.43 -2.29 -8.67
C VAL A 179 6.97 -3.76 -8.63
N GLU A 180 7.89 -4.72 -8.60
CA GLU A 180 7.60 -6.16 -8.40
C GLU A 180 7.93 -6.57 -6.95
N ALA A 181 6.92 -7.00 -6.17
CA ALA A 181 7.09 -7.31 -4.75
C ALA A 181 6.45 -8.64 -4.29
N THR A 182 7.24 -9.58 -3.76
CA THR A 182 6.62 -10.76 -3.10
C THR A 182 5.86 -10.38 -1.82
N ALA A 183 6.25 -9.30 -1.16
CA ALA A 183 5.45 -8.58 -0.17
C ALA A 183 5.82 -7.09 -0.21
N LEU A 184 4.81 -6.24 -0.38
CA LEU A 184 4.88 -4.78 -0.19
C LEU A 184 4.05 -4.48 1.07
N VAL A 185 4.63 -3.74 2.02
CA VAL A 185 3.96 -3.34 3.26
C VAL A 185 4.29 -1.90 3.60
N ASP A 186 3.30 -1.04 3.49
CA ASP A 186 3.38 0.37 3.84
C ASP A 186 2.62 0.59 5.16
N ALA A 187 3.30 1.12 6.17
CA ALA A 187 2.87 0.95 7.56
C ALA A 187 2.26 2.19 8.25
N GLU A 188 2.71 3.40 7.89
CA GLU A 188 2.13 4.71 8.21
C GLU A 188 2.62 5.68 7.10
N VAL A 189 1.72 6.31 6.32
CA VAL A 189 2.08 7.18 5.17
C VAL A 189 1.22 8.46 5.10
N ASP A 190 1.84 9.65 5.18
CA ASP A 190 1.22 10.96 4.89
C ASP A 190 1.69 11.46 3.52
N ALA A 191 0.76 11.68 2.57
CA ALA A 191 1.11 12.23 1.27
C ALA A 191 0.11 13.24 0.67
N THR A 192 0.60 14.45 0.32
CA THR A 192 -0.23 15.41 -0.45
C THR A 192 -0.59 14.89 -1.85
N ALA A 193 0.22 13.97 -2.41
CA ALA A 193 -0.15 13.12 -3.53
C ALA A 193 0.65 11.81 -3.48
N LEU A 194 -0.04 10.67 -3.42
CA LEU A 194 0.54 9.33 -3.51
C LEU A 194 0.04 8.68 -4.82
N VAL A 195 0.98 8.15 -5.60
CA VAL A 195 0.69 7.45 -6.86
C VAL A 195 1.49 6.15 -6.88
N LEU A 196 0.79 5.02 -6.94
CA LEU A 196 1.36 3.72 -7.27
C LEU A 196 0.91 3.34 -8.69
N ALA A 197 1.84 2.96 -9.55
CA ALA A 197 1.58 2.64 -10.96
C ALA A 197 2.40 1.43 -11.45
N GLU A 198 1.76 0.51 -12.18
CA GLU A 198 2.39 -0.70 -12.73
C GLU A 198 3.06 -1.55 -11.59
N VAL A 199 2.23 -2.06 -10.67
CA VAL A 199 2.67 -2.79 -9.44
C VAL A 199 2.18 -4.25 -9.44
N GLU A 200 3.11 -5.22 -9.40
CA GLU A 200 2.80 -6.65 -9.25
C GLU A 200 3.18 -7.15 -7.84
N ALA A 201 2.21 -7.70 -7.10
CA ALA A 201 2.45 -8.17 -5.73
C ALA A 201 1.80 -9.52 -5.34
N THR A 202 2.51 -10.35 -4.56
CA THR A 202 1.85 -11.51 -3.90
C THR A 202 1.07 -11.09 -2.64
N ALA A 203 1.49 -10.03 -1.97
CA ALA A 203 0.72 -9.34 -0.95
C ALA A 203 1.11 -7.86 -0.96
N LEU A 204 0.12 -6.98 -1.08
CA LEU A 204 0.23 -5.53 -0.94
C LEU A 204 -0.66 -5.15 0.25
N VAL A 205 -0.07 -4.52 1.27
CA VAL A 205 -0.76 -4.13 2.50
C VAL A 205 -0.36 -2.72 2.89
N ASP A 206 -1.28 -1.79 2.70
CA ASP A 206 -1.13 -0.39 3.11
C ASP A 206 -2.00 -0.18 4.36
N ALA A 207 -1.40 0.36 5.41
CA ALA A 207 -2.06 0.68 6.68
C ALA A 207 -1.80 2.15 7.04
N ASP A 208 -2.81 2.81 7.61
CA ASP A 208 -2.75 4.19 8.11
C ASP A 208 -2.23 5.19 7.03
N VAL A 209 -3.06 5.47 6.02
CA VAL A 209 -2.72 6.34 4.87
C VAL A 209 -3.57 7.62 4.85
N ASP A 210 -2.94 8.79 5.05
CA ASP A 210 -3.55 10.12 4.83
C ASP A 210 -3.08 10.66 3.47
N ALA A 211 -4.01 10.88 2.53
CA ALA A 211 -3.66 11.39 1.21
C ALA A 211 -4.64 12.40 0.60
N THR A 212 -4.18 13.61 0.29
CA THR A 212 -5.01 14.60 -0.45
C THR A 212 -5.36 14.10 -1.87
N ALA A 213 -4.55 13.23 -2.46
CA ALA A 213 -4.91 12.42 -3.62
C ALA A 213 -4.12 11.11 -3.61
N LEU A 214 -4.83 9.98 -3.60
CA LEU A 214 -4.27 8.63 -3.73
C LEU A 214 -4.73 8.02 -5.07
N VAL A 215 -3.79 7.55 -5.87
CA VAL A 215 -4.05 6.85 -7.13
C VAL A 215 -3.26 5.54 -7.15
N LEU A 216 -3.99 4.43 -7.27
CA LEU A 216 -3.45 3.12 -7.64
C LEU A 216 -3.90 2.85 -9.09
N ALA A 217 -2.96 2.52 -9.98
CA ALA A 217 -3.22 2.22 -11.38
C ALA A 217 -2.41 1.01 -11.84
N ASP A 218 -3.02 0.12 -12.64
CA ASP A 218 -2.38 -1.09 -13.18
C ASP A 218 -1.76 -1.96 -12.06
N VAL A 219 -2.61 -2.53 -11.18
CA VAL A 219 -2.19 -3.29 -9.99
C VAL A 219 -2.65 -4.75 -10.05
N GLU A 220 -1.71 -5.71 -10.11
CA GLU A 220 -1.97 -7.16 -10.04
C GLU A 220 -1.57 -7.72 -8.66
N ALA A 221 -2.54 -8.20 -7.86
CA ALA A 221 -2.31 -8.62 -6.47
C ALA A 221 -2.94 -9.97 -6.06
N THR A 222 -2.17 -10.89 -5.47
CA THR A 222 -2.82 -12.10 -4.86
C THR A 222 -3.59 -11.75 -3.58
N ALA A 223 -3.18 -10.70 -2.87
CA ALA A 223 -3.98 -10.05 -1.83
C ALA A 223 -3.61 -8.57 -1.78
N LEU A 224 -4.60 -7.69 -1.92
CA LEU A 224 -4.50 -6.25 -1.76
C LEU A 224 -5.36 -5.84 -0.56
N VAL A 225 -4.76 -5.15 0.41
CA VAL A 225 -5.44 -4.62 1.59
C VAL A 225 -5.05 -3.17 1.76
N LEU A 226 -6.01 -2.25 1.69
CA LEU A 226 -5.84 -0.90 2.22
C LEU A 226 -6.69 -0.80 3.50
N ALA A 227 -6.09 -0.35 4.59
CA ALA A 227 -6.75 -0.17 5.88
C ALA A 227 -6.48 1.23 6.43
N ASP A 228 -7.48 1.84 7.07
CA ASP A 228 -7.38 3.14 7.74
C ASP A 228 -6.93 4.26 6.77
N VAL A 229 -7.78 4.57 5.78
CA VAL A 229 -7.46 5.50 4.67
C VAL A 229 -8.33 6.78 4.72
N ASP A 230 -7.71 7.95 4.92
CA ASP A 230 -8.34 9.27 4.74
C ASP A 230 -7.87 9.86 3.39
N ALA A 231 -8.81 10.08 2.45
CA ALA A 231 -8.45 10.60 1.13
C ALA A 231 -9.43 11.62 0.53
N THR A 232 -8.95 12.83 0.23
CA THR A 232 -9.79 13.81 -0.50
C THR A 232 -10.15 13.34 -1.92
N ALA A 233 -9.31 12.49 -2.53
CA ALA A 233 -9.67 11.71 -3.71
C ALA A 233 -8.88 10.39 -3.73
N LEU A 234 -9.59 9.26 -3.74
CA LEU A 234 -9.04 7.92 -3.89
C LEU A 234 -9.49 7.35 -5.25
N VAL A 235 -8.54 6.90 -6.06
CA VAL A 235 -8.79 6.25 -7.34
C VAL A 235 -8.04 4.93 -7.40
N LEU A 236 -8.76 3.83 -7.55
CA LEU A 236 -8.23 2.54 -7.97
C LEU A 236 -8.68 2.30 -9.42
N ALA A 237 -7.74 2.10 -10.33
CA ALA A 237 -8.00 1.81 -11.74
C ALA A 237 -7.20 0.58 -12.19
N ASP A 238 -7.81 -0.27 -13.01
CA ASP A 238 -7.16 -1.43 -13.63
C ASP A 238 -6.53 -2.38 -12.57
N VAL A 239 -7.39 -3.01 -11.74
CA VAL A 239 -6.98 -3.83 -10.58
C VAL A 239 -7.46 -5.28 -10.70
N ASP A 240 -6.53 -6.25 -10.80
CA ASP A 240 -6.81 -7.69 -10.66
C ASP A 240 -6.39 -8.14 -9.25
N ALA A 241 -7.33 -8.66 -8.45
CA ALA A 241 -7.04 -9.11 -7.10
C ALA A 241 -7.74 -10.43 -6.70
N THR A 242 -6.97 -11.46 -6.34
CA THR A 242 -7.58 -12.70 -5.77
C THR A 242 -8.30 -12.41 -4.43
N ALA A 243 -7.88 -11.39 -3.69
CA ALA A 243 -8.66 -10.77 -2.63
C ALA A 243 -8.32 -9.28 -2.53
N LEU A 244 -9.32 -8.40 -2.66
CA LEU A 244 -9.23 -6.96 -2.41
C LEU A 244 -10.07 -6.63 -1.17
N VAL A 245 -9.46 -5.98 -0.18
CA VAL A 245 -10.13 -5.44 1.01
C VAL A 245 -9.79 -3.97 1.14
N LEU A 246 -10.82 -3.12 1.16
CA LEU A 246 -10.72 -1.75 1.68
C LEU A 246 -11.50 -1.70 3.01
N ALA A 247 -10.86 -1.22 4.08
CA ALA A 247 -11.46 -1.16 5.41
C ALA A 247 -11.19 0.19 6.10
N GLU A 248 -12.19 0.76 6.77
CA GLU A 248 -12.10 2.04 7.49
C GLU A 248 -11.60 3.19 6.56
N VAL A 249 -12.45 3.58 5.59
CA VAL A 249 -12.12 4.56 4.53
C VAL A 249 -13.02 5.81 4.60
N ASP A 250 -12.43 7.00 4.77
CA ASP A 250 -13.10 8.30 4.59
C ASP A 250 -12.64 8.92 3.25
N ALA A 251 -13.56 9.15 2.31
CA ALA A 251 -13.20 9.72 1.02
C ALA A 251 -14.18 10.77 0.46
N THR A 252 -13.70 11.99 0.18
CA THR A 252 -14.53 12.99 -0.51
C THR A 252 -14.89 12.55 -1.95
N ALA A 253 -14.06 11.73 -2.59
CA ALA A 253 -14.41 10.99 -3.79
C ALA A 253 -13.61 9.67 -3.86
N LEU A 254 -14.31 8.53 -3.85
CA LEU A 254 -13.75 7.20 -4.11
C LEU A 254 -14.23 6.71 -5.48
N VAL A 255 -13.30 6.33 -6.34
CA VAL A 255 -13.56 5.68 -7.62
C VAL A 255 -12.80 4.36 -7.68
N LEU A 256 -13.52 3.27 -7.91
CA LEU A 256 -12.97 2.01 -8.39
C LEU A 256 -13.44 1.80 -9.83
N ALA A 257 -12.52 1.53 -10.76
CA ALA A 257 -12.81 1.33 -12.17
C ALA A 257 -11.99 0.17 -12.75
N GLU A 258 -12.63 -0.69 -13.56
CA GLU A 258 -12.01 -1.86 -14.21
C GLU A 258 -11.34 -2.79 -13.16
N VAL A 259 -12.17 -3.46 -12.35
CA VAL A 259 -11.73 -4.33 -11.22
C VAL A 259 -12.20 -5.78 -11.38
N ASP A 260 -11.27 -6.74 -11.45
CA ASP A 260 -11.53 -8.19 -11.36
C ASP A 260 -11.13 -8.69 -9.96
N ALA A 261 -12.06 -9.28 -9.21
CA ALA A 261 -11.74 -9.82 -7.89
C ALA A 261 -12.44 -11.13 -7.51
N THR A 262 -11.68 -12.16 -7.13
CA THR A 262 -12.29 -13.40 -6.57
C THR A 262 -13.00 -13.12 -5.23
N ALA A 263 -12.57 -12.11 -4.48
CA ALA A 263 -13.33 -11.54 -3.37
C ALA A 263 -13.00 -10.04 -3.23
N LEU A 264 -14.01 -9.18 -3.34
CA LEU A 264 -13.94 -7.75 -3.06
C LEU A 264 -14.77 -7.45 -1.82
N VAL A 265 -14.14 -6.84 -0.81
CA VAL A 265 -14.81 -6.37 0.41
C VAL A 265 -14.51 -4.89 0.60
N LEU A 266 -15.56 -4.08 0.68
CA LEU A 266 -15.51 -2.71 1.19
C LEU A 266 -16.25 -2.70 2.54
N ALA A 267 -15.59 -2.23 3.60
CA ALA A 267 -16.15 -2.20 4.95
C ALA A 267 -15.88 -0.87 5.64
N GLU A 268 -16.89 -0.29 6.28
CA GLU A 268 -16.80 0.98 7.04
C GLU A 268 -16.29 2.12 6.15
N VAL A 269 -17.12 2.56 5.19
CA VAL A 269 -16.79 3.57 4.16
C VAL A 269 -17.70 4.80 4.23
N ASP A 270 -17.15 5.98 4.52
CA ASP A 270 -17.82 7.28 4.35
C ASP A 270 -17.36 7.90 3.03
N ALA A 271 -18.30 8.25 2.13
CA ALA A 271 -17.94 8.92 0.88
C ALA A 271 -18.93 9.98 0.38
N THR A 272 -18.44 11.20 0.12
CA THR A 272 -19.27 12.22 -0.56
C THR A 272 -19.63 11.80 -2.01
N ALA A 273 -18.78 11.01 -2.65
CA ALA A 273 -19.13 10.28 -3.88
C ALA A 273 -18.34 8.97 -3.97
N LEU A 274 -19.04 7.83 -4.00
CA LEU A 274 -18.47 6.52 -4.27
C LEU A 274 -18.98 6.03 -5.63
N VAL A 275 -18.04 5.69 -6.52
CA VAL A 275 -18.31 5.09 -7.83
C VAL A 275 -17.55 3.78 -7.94
N LEU A 276 -18.26 2.70 -8.24
CA LEU A 276 -17.72 1.45 -8.74
C LEU A 276 -18.21 1.26 -10.18
N ALA A 277 -17.29 1.05 -11.12
CA ALA A 277 -17.59 0.86 -12.54
C ALA A 277 -16.79 -0.31 -13.12
N GLU A 278 -17.44 -1.16 -13.91
CA GLU A 278 -16.82 -2.31 -14.59
C GLU A 278 -16.14 -3.26 -13.58
N VAL A 279 -16.96 -3.97 -12.79
CA VAL A 279 -16.51 -4.85 -11.68
C VAL A 279 -16.97 -6.30 -11.90
N ASP A 280 -16.04 -7.24 -12.07
CA ASP A 280 -16.30 -8.70 -12.00
C ASP A 280 -15.89 -9.20 -10.61
N ALA A 281 -16.80 -9.86 -9.89
CA ALA A 281 -16.48 -10.46 -8.60
C ALA A 281 -17.16 -11.79 -8.28
N THR A 282 -16.38 -12.81 -7.91
CA THR A 282 -16.96 -14.07 -7.37
C THR A 282 -17.68 -13.84 -6.02
N ALA A 283 -17.23 -12.85 -5.23
CA ALA A 283 -17.98 -12.32 -4.10
C ALA A 283 -17.69 -10.83 -3.91
N LEU A 284 -18.72 -10.00 -4.00
CA LEU A 284 -18.69 -8.57 -3.69
C LEU A 284 -19.48 -8.32 -2.42
N VAL A 285 -18.85 -7.70 -1.42
CA VAL A 285 -19.50 -7.25 -0.19
C VAL A 285 -19.20 -5.77 0.02
N LEU A 286 -20.26 -4.97 0.15
CA LEU A 286 -20.19 -3.64 0.73
C LEU A 286 -20.93 -3.68 2.07
N ALA A 287 -20.29 -3.23 3.14
CA ALA A 287 -20.86 -3.22 4.49
C ALA A 287 -20.57 -1.89 5.20
N GLU A 288 -21.57 -1.33 5.87
CA GLU A 288 -21.47 -0.10 6.66
C GLU A 288 -20.96 1.07 5.80
N VAL A 289 -21.80 1.53 4.85
CA VAL A 289 -21.46 2.57 3.85
C VAL A 289 -22.37 3.79 3.97
N GLU A 290 -21.81 4.96 4.30
CA GLU A 290 -22.51 6.26 4.29
C GLU A 290 -22.09 7.05 3.04
N ALA A 291 -23.04 7.47 2.18
CA ALA A 291 -22.70 8.17 0.95
C ALA A 291 -23.65 9.30 0.53
N THR A 292 -23.11 10.43 0.06
CA THR A 292 -23.97 11.45 -0.60
C THR A 292 -24.37 11.04 -2.03
N ALA A 293 -23.53 10.27 -2.72
CA ALA A 293 -23.88 9.61 -3.97
C ALA A 293 -23.11 8.28 -4.10
N LEU A 294 -23.83 7.18 -4.26
CA LEU A 294 -23.29 5.84 -4.52
C LEU A 294 -23.75 5.38 -5.91
N VAL A 295 -22.80 5.01 -6.76
CA VAL A 295 -23.07 4.47 -8.10
C VAL A 295 -22.29 3.17 -8.27
N LEU A 296 -23.01 2.06 -8.47
CA LEU A 296 -22.48 0.79 -8.96
C LEU A 296 -22.99 0.62 -10.40
N ALA A 297 -22.07 0.47 -11.36
CA ALA A 297 -22.37 0.34 -12.78
C ALA A 297 -21.57 -0.81 -13.42
N GLU A 298 -22.21 -1.61 -14.25
CA GLU A 298 -21.59 -2.73 -14.99
C GLU A 298 -20.91 -3.73 -14.02
N VAL A 299 -21.72 -4.43 -13.23
CA VAL A 299 -21.28 -5.35 -12.15
C VAL A 299 -21.72 -6.80 -12.43
N GLU A 300 -20.78 -7.71 -12.65
CA GLU A 300 -21.03 -9.17 -12.74
C GLU A 300 -20.60 -9.84 -11.42
N ALA A 301 -21.51 -10.54 -10.73
CA ALA A 301 -21.20 -11.16 -9.44
C ALA A 301 -21.82 -12.55 -9.20
N THR A 302 -21.03 -13.49 -8.65
CA THR A 302 -21.62 -14.76 -8.15
C THR A 302 -22.36 -14.56 -6.82
N ALA A 303 -21.92 -13.62 -5.99
CA ALA A 303 -22.67 -13.14 -4.83
C ALA A 303 -22.37 -11.65 -4.60
N LEU A 304 -23.40 -10.82 -4.63
CA LEU A 304 -23.38 -9.41 -4.24
C LEU A 304 -24.15 -9.26 -2.92
N VAL A 305 -23.54 -8.62 -1.93
CA VAL A 305 -24.18 -8.22 -0.68
C VAL A 305 -23.93 -6.74 -0.44
N LEU A 306 -25.01 -5.97 -0.30
CA LEU A 306 -25.00 -4.62 0.27
C LEU A 306 -25.64 -4.71 1.67
N ALA A 307 -24.97 -4.20 2.70
CA ALA A 307 -25.45 -4.25 4.08
C ALA A 307 -25.20 -2.92 4.81
N GLU A 308 -26.22 -2.39 5.48
CA GLU A 308 -26.16 -1.15 6.28
C GLU A 308 -25.65 0.03 5.43
N VAL A 309 -26.46 0.47 4.46
CA VAL A 309 -26.12 1.52 3.47
C VAL A 309 -27.05 2.74 3.61
N ASP A 310 -26.50 3.91 3.93
CA ASP A 310 -27.20 5.21 3.90
C ASP A 310 -26.76 5.99 2.65
N ALA A 311 -27.68 6.33 1.75
CA ALA A 311 -27.36 7.01 0.50
C ALA A 311 -28.33 8.14 0.11
N THR A 312 -27.85 9.38 0.02
CA THR A 312 -28.69 10.47 -0.54
C THR A 312 -29.08 10.21 -2.01
N ALA A 313 -28.26 9.48 -2.77
CA ALA A 313 -28.66 8.85 -4.02
C ALA A 313 -27.86 7.55 -4.24
N LEU A 314 -28.55 6.42 -4.39
CA LEU A 314 -27.98 5.13 -4.75
C LEU A 314 -28.48 4.73 -6.15
N VAL A 315 -27.55 4.42 -7.05
CA VAL A 315 -27.82 3.87 -8.38
C VAL A 315 -27.07 2.55 -8.55
N LEU A 316 -27.82 1.50 -8.83
CA LEU A 316 -27.35 0.20 -9.31
C LEU A 316 -27.79 0.06 -10.76
N ALA A 317 -26.84 -0.08 -11.68
CA ALA A 317 -27.10 -0.15 -13.12
C ALA A 317 -26.32 -1.28 -13.78
N GLU A 318 -26.98 -2.07 -14.65
CA GLU A 318 -26.36 -3.16 -15.42
C GLU A 318 -25.67 -4.18 -14.48
N VAL A 319 -26.47 -4.90 -13.68
CA VAL A 319 -26.01 -5.84 -12.64
C VAL A 319 -26.48 -7.27 -12.92
N ASP A 320 -25.56 -8.22 -13.13
CA ASP A 320 -25.85 -9.66 -13.19
C ASP A 320 -25.39 -10.33 -11.89
N ALA A 321 -26.31 -10.94 -11.14
CA ALA A 321 -25.99 -11.55 -9.85
C ALA A 321 -26.63 -12.93 -9.62
N THR A 322 -25.82 -13.97 -9.41
CA THR A 322 -26.37 -15.30 -9.02
C THR A 322 -27.07 -15.24 -7.65
N ALA A 323 -26.60 -14.38 -6.74
CA ALA A 323 -27.35 -13.96 -5.56
C ALA A 323 -27.05 -12.49 -5.26
N LEU A 324 -28.09 -11.67 -5.13
CA LEU A 324 -28.04 -10.28 -4.71
C LEU A 324 -28.84 -10.15 -3.41
N VAL A 325 -28.21 -9.61 -2.37
CA VAL A 325 -28.87 -9.34 -1.08
C VAL A 325 -28.55 -7.92 -0.66
N ASP A 326 -29.56 -7.05 -0.72
CA ASP A 326 -29.52 -5.72 -0.11
C ASP A 326 -30.28 -5.79 1.22
N ALA A 327 -29.61 -5.38 2.30
CA ALA A 327 -30.16 -5.37 3.65
C ALA A 327 -29.87 -4.03 4.34
N ASP A 328 -30.88 -3.47 5.01
CA ASP A 328 -30.77 -2.23 5.79
C ASP A 328 -30.28 -1.05 4.92
N VAL A 329 -31.11 -0.60 3.98
CA VAL A 329 -30.81 0.48 3.00
C VAL A 329 -31.74 1.68 3.19
N ASP A 330 -31.21 2.83 3.61
CA ASP A 330 -31.91 4.12 3.62
C ASP A 330 -31.47 4.95 2.40
N ALA A 331 -32.39 5.38 1.54
CA ALA A 331 -32.04 6.21 0.41
C ALA A 331 -33.06 7.30 0.02
N THR A 332 -32.59 8.55 -0.08
CA THR A 332 -33.46 9.64 -0.60
C THR A 332 -33.84 9.42 -2.08
N ALA A 333 -33.01 8.72 -2.85
CA ALA A 333 -33.37 8.18 -4.16
C ALA A 333 -32.60 6.87 -4.43
N LEU A 334 -33.32 5.77 -4.57
CA LEU A 334 -32.79 4.46 -4.95
C LEU A 334 -33.27 4.10 -6.36
N VAL A 335 -32.33 3.79 -7.25
CA VAL A 335 -32.59 3.30 -8.61
C VAL A 335 -31.87 1.97 -8.80
N LEU A 336 -32.62 0.90 -9.06
CA LEU A 336 -32.10 -0.33 -9.65
C LEU A 336 -32.57 -0.41 -11.10
N ALA A 337 -31.63 -0.53 -12.03
CA ALA A 337 -31.87 -0.56 -13.46
C ALA A 337 -31.09 -1.69 -14.15
N GLU A 338 -31.75 -2.46 -15.01
CA GLU A 338 -31.13 -3.54 -15.81
C GLU A 338 -30.42 -4.56 -14.89
N VAL A 339 -31.21 -5.24 -14.04
CA VAL A 339 -30.74 -6.20 -13.03
C VAL A 339 -31.23 -7.63 -13.34
N GLU A 340 -30.33 -8.56 -13.66
CA GLU A 340 -30.63 -9.99 -13.81
C GLU A 340 -30.15 -10.76 -12.56
N ALA A 341 -31.01 -11.57 -11.94
CA ALA A 341 -30.63 -12.33 -10.75
C ALA A 341 -31.25 -13.74 -10.63
N THR A 342 -30.47 -14.70 -10.13
CA THR A 342 -31.05 -16.01 -9.75
C THR A 342 -31.78 -15.94 -8.40
N ALA A 343 -31.31 -15.10 -7.48
CA ALA A 343 -32.02 -14.75 -6.25
C ALA A 343 -31.74 -13.29 -5.89
N LEU A 344 -32.79 -12.46 -5.85
CA LEU A 344 -32.75 -11.07 -5.40
C LEU A 344 -33.53 -10.96 -4.09
N VAL A 345 -32.90 -10.39 -3.06
CA VAL A 345 -33.51 -10.10 -1.76
C VAL A 345 -33.28 -8.63 -1.46
N LEU A 346 -34.36 -7.86 -1.31
CA LEU A 346 -34.34 -6.51 -0.73
C LEU A 346 -35.04 -6.59 0.64
N ALA A 347 -34.35 -6.20 1.71
CA ALA A 347 -34.83 -6.29 3.08
C ALA A 347 -34.55 -5.00 3.88
N GLU A 348 -35.55 -4.52 4.62
CA GLU A 348 -35.46 -3.32 5.48
C GLU A 348 -34.95 -2.10 4.68
N VAL A 349 -35.76 -1.67 3.68
CA VAL A 349 -35.43 -0.59 2.73
C VAL A 349 -36.37 0.62 2.92
N ASP A 350 -35.84 1.79 3.30
CA ASP A 350 -36.58 3.06 3.33
C ASP A 350 -36.16 3.93 2.14
N ALA A 351 -37.11 4.41 1.34
CA ALA A 351 -36.81 5.31 0.24
C ALA A 351 -37.81 6.46 0.04
N THR A 352 -37.29 7.68 -0.13
CA THR A 352 -38.13 8.80 -0.58
C THR A 352 -38.57 8.64 -2.06
N ALA A 353 -37.75 7.99 -2.88
CA ALA A 353 -38.11 7.56 -4.23
C ALA A 353 -37.37 6.26 -4.60
N LEU A 354 -38.12 5.19 -4.83
CA LEU A 354 -37.61 3.90 -5.32
C LEU A 354 -38.03 3.70 -6.78
N VAL A 355 -37.07 3.34 -7.62
CA VAL A 355 -37.29 2.97 -9.03
C VAL A 355 -36.69 1.60 -9.28
N LEU A 356 -37.52 0.65 -9.68
CA LEU A 356 -37.12 -0.67 -10.18
C LEU A 356 -37.44 -0.71 -11.68
N ALA A 357 -36.41 -0.86 -12.52
CA ALA A 357 -36.53 -0.87 -13.97
C ALA A 357 -35.78 -2.04 -14.61
N GLU A 358 -36.46 -2.82 -15.45
CA GLU A 358 -35.88 -3.94 -16.21
C GLU A 358 -35.16 -4.94 -15.27
N VAL A 359 -35.94 -5.57 -14.39
CA VAL A 359 -35.46 -6.50 -13.33
C VAL A 359 -36.01 -7.91 -13.59
N ASP A 360 -35.15 -8.89 -13.89
CA ASP A 360 -35.51 -10.32 -14.00
C ASP A 360 -34.92 -11.08 -12.80
N ALA A 361 -35.79 -11.72 -12.00
CA ALA A 361 -35.38 -12.46 -10.81
C ALA A 361 -36.00 -13.86 -10.75
N THR A 362 -35.18 -14.92 -10.79
CA THR A 362 -35.72 -16.30 -10.63
C THR A 362 -36.43 -16.47 -9.29
N ALA A 363 -35.93 -15.87 -8.22
CA ALA A 363 -36.66 -15.63 -6.98
C ALA A 363 -36.45 -14.20 -6.51
N LEU A 364 -37.54 -13.46 -6.32
CA LEU A 364 -37.54 -12.11 -5.75
C LEU A 364 -38.18 -12.13 -4.36
N VAL A 365 -37.49 -11.58 -3.37
CA VAL A 365 -38.01 -11.35 -2.02
C VAL A 365 -37.94 -9.86 -1.73
N LEU A 366 -39.09 -9.26 -1.45
CA LEU A 366 -39.23 -7.91 -0.90
C LEU A 366 -39.75 -8.03 0.53
N ALA A 367 -39.06 -7.44 1.50
CA ALA A 367 -39.46 -7.43 2.89
C ALA A 367 -39.20 -6.07 3.54
N ASP A 368 -40.21 -5.54 4.22
CA ASP A 368 -40.11 -4.33 5.03
C ASP A 368 -39.58 -3.13 4.21
N VAL A 369 -40.26 -2.83 3.09
CA VAL A 369 -39.93 -1.74 2.16
C VAL A 369 -40.94 -0.58 2.32
N ASP A 370 -40.49 0.61 2.74
CA ASP A 370 -41.27 1.85 2.74
C ASP A 370 -40.80 2.76 1.60
N ALA A 371 -41.70 3.15 0.70
CA ALA A 371 -41.37 4.00 -0.43
C ALA A 371 -42.35 5.16 -0.60
N THR A 372 -41.93 6.40 -0.30
CA THR A 372 -42.81 7.58 -0.49
C THR A 372 -43.30 7.70 -1.94
N ALA A 373 -42.48 7.31 -2.92
CA ALA A 373 -42.92 7.00 -4.27
C ALA A 373 -42.15 5.78 -4.82
N LEU A 374 -42.88 4.77 -5.30
CA LEU A 374 -42.33 3.57 -5.92
C LEU A 374 -42.78 3.50 -7.39
N VAL A 375 -41.81 3.27 -8.28
CA VAL A 375 -42.02 3.07 -9.72
C VAL A 375 -41.47 1.71 -10.10
N GLU A 376 -42.33 0.84 -10.64
CA GLU A 376 -41.95 -0.50 -11.10
C GLU A 376 -42.18 -0.61 -12.61
N ALA A 377 -41.13 -0.92 -13.36
CA ALA A 377 -41.20 -1.05 -14.81
C ALA A 377 -40.47 -2.31 -15.30
N GLU A 378 -41.22 -3.21 -15.91
CA GLU A 378 -40.68 -4.43 -16.56
C GLU A 378 -39.92 -5.31 -15.54
N VAL A 379 -40.63 -5.68 -14.45
CA VAL A 379 -40.16 -6.60 -13.40
C VAL A 379 -40.74 -8.01 -13.64
N GLU A 380 -39.91 -9.00 -13.97
CA GLU A 380 -40.31 -10.41 -14.10
C GLU A 380 -39.76 -11.25 -12.93
N ALA A 381 -40.60 -12.13 -12.36
CA ALA A 381 -40.16 -13.06 -11.33
C ALA A 381 -40.81 -14.46 -11.42
N THR A 382 -40.01 -15.53 -11.32
CA THR A 382 -40.61 -16.89 -11.30
C THR A 382 -41.26 -17.21 -9.95
N ALA A 383 -40.74 -16.63 -8.87
CA ALA A 383 -41.34 -16.67 -7.55
C ALA A 383 -41.14 -15.32 -6.83
N LEU A 384 -42.24 -14.60 -6.62
CA LEU A 384 -42.28 -13.38 -5.80
C LEU A 384 -42.75 -13.72 -4.38
N VAL A 385 -41.99 -13.27 -3.39
CA VAL A 385 -42.40 -13.16 -1.99
C VAL A 385 -42.35 -11.69 -1.61
N ASP A 386 -43.49 -11.19 -1.14
CA ASP A 386 -43.69 -9.82 -0.68
C ASP A 386 -44.26 -9.91 0.74
N ALA A 387 -43.55 -9.33 1.71
CA ALA A 387 -43.86 -9.46 3.14
C ALA A 387 -44.53 -8.21 3.73
N GLU A 388 -43.99 -7.02 3.46
CA GLU A 388 -44.52 -5.74 3.89
C GLU A 388 -43.95 -4.67 2.94
N VAL A 389 -44.82 -4.05 2.13
CA VAL A 389 -44.50 -2.94 1.22
C VAL A 389 -45.56 -1.85 1.43
N ASP A 390 -45.14 -0.68 1.92
CA ASP A 390 -45.98 0.54 1.99
C ASP A 390 -45.47 1.54 0.95
N ALA A 391 -46.38 2.15 0.19
CA ALA A 391 -46.00 3.21 -0.74
C ALA A 391 -47.09 4.25 -0.97
N THR A 392 -46.78 5.53 -0.70
CA THR A 392 -47.77 6.62 -0.81
C THR A 392 -48.13 6.98 -2.26
N ALA A 393 -47.32 6.55 -3.22
CA ALA A 393 -47.52 6.75 -4.65
C ALA A 393 -46.88 5.62 -5.48
N LEU A 394 -47.71 4.66 -5.90
CA LEU A 394 -47.33 3.56 -6.80
C LEU A 394 -47.48 3.93 -8.29
N VAL A 395 -46.51 3.53 -9.12
CA VAL A 395 -46.54 3.63 -10.59
C VAL A 395 -45.97 2.36 -11.23
N ASP A 396 -46.78 1.31 -11.22
CA ASP A 396 -46.50 0.02 -11.85
C ASP A 396 -46.88 0.02 -13.35
N ALA A 397 -45.91 -0.32 -14.21
CA ALA A 397 -46.06 -0.37 -15.66
C ALA A 397 -46.29 -1.80 -16.18
N GLU A 398 -45.41 -2.74 -15.80
CA GLU A 398 -45.48 -4.16 -16.15
C GLU A 398 -44.74 -4.98 -15.08
N VAL A 399 -45.45 -5.90 -14.42
CA VAL A 399 -44.92 -6.79 -13.36
C VAL A 399 -45.53 -8.18 -13.56
N GLU A 400 -44.71 -9.20 -13.83
CA GLU A 400 -45.17 -10.58 -14.06
C GLU A 400 -44.58 -11.57 -13.02
N ALA A 401 -45.44 -12.23 -12.25
CA ALA A 401 -45.04 -13.22 -11.24
C ALA A 401 -45.66 -14.62 -11.50
N THR A 402 -44.84 -15.64 -11.70
CA THR A 402 -45.32 -17.03 -11.96
C THR A 402 -45.85 -17.72 -10.69
N ALA A 403 -45.24 -17.42 -9.53
CA ALA A 403 -45.73 -17.80 -8.21
C ALA A 403 -45.67 -16.58 -7.28
N LEU A 404 -46.68 -16.44 -6.41
CA LEU A 404 -46.92 -15.22 -5.64
C LEU A 404 -47.25 -15.57 -4.18
N VAL A 405 -46.54 -14.97 -3.23
CA VAL A 405 -46.88 -14.98 -1.80
C VAL A 405 -46.87 -13.52 -1.32
N LEU A 406 -48.04 -12.98 -0.99
CA LEU A 406 -48.19 -11.66 -0.39
C LEU A 406 -48.57 -11.79 1.09
N ALA A 407 -47.92 -11.00 1.94
CA ALA A 407 -48.54 -10.45 3.13
C ALA A 407 -49.07 -9.02 2.83
N GLU A 408 -49.16 -8.11 3.80
CA GLU A 408 -50.10 -6.99 3.74
C GLU A 408 -49.50 -5.74 3.06
N VAL A 409 -49.77 -5.55 1.75
CA VAL A 409 -49.51 -4.29 1.02
C VAL A 409 -50.60 -3.25 1.36
N GLU A 410 -50.23 -2.07 1.87
CA GLU A 410 -51.12 -0.91 2.08
C GLU A 410 -50.74 0.28 1.16
N ALA A 411 -51.76 1.08 0.74
CA ALA A 411 -51.68 2.24 -0.16
C ALA A 411 -52.96 3.11 -0.12
#